data_AF-A0A2V8LWN2-F1
#
_entry.id   AF-A0A2V8LWN2-F1
#
_cell.length_a   1.000
_cell.length_b   1.000
_cell.length_c   1.000
_cell.angle_alpha   90.00
_cell.angle_beta   90.00
_cell.angle_gamma   90.00
#
_symmetry.space_group_name_H-M   'P 1'
#
loop_
_entity.id
_entity.type
_entity.pdbx_description
1 polymer ?
#
loop_
_entity_poly.entity_id
_entity_poly.type
_entity_poly.pdbx_seq_one_letter_code
_entity_poly.pdbx_strand_id
1 'polypeptide(L)'
;MNNILTTLNASQIAVDLGCGPGSFNYLAYRCRIVGIDVSLDPSALPRSGDRIDYVRSLSNEIPLAPHSVDAVICNHTLEHFTNYVKTLQEIGRVLKPDGYIWISVPDGFGFDDMLYRAVFPGKGGHVNRFSFQAMVDAVQKNTGLRLLQSCLLFSSFTYLMKFNHRYSVFVLNAGTRIIDKLLGTRLSLYGWGFVFGRDGSSLTPLYSYFNVCCKCGAGDPFDRLNASAGVRRRLGFRFFDCLHCGATNVLMTPPPGLS
;
A
#
# COMPACT_ATOMS: atom_id res chain seq x y z
N MET A 1 -4.85 -3.96 -3.36
CA MET A 1 -4.98 -5.19 -2.56
C MET A 1 -6.42 -5.70 -2.50
N ASN A 2 -7.42 -4.82 -2.31
CA ASN A 2 -8.83 -5.23 -2.18
C ASN A 2 -9.31 -6.07 -3.36
N ASN A 3 -8.91 -5.73 -4.60
CA ASN A 3 -9.30 -6.45 -5.81
C ASN A 3 -8.86 -7.93 -5.85
N ILE A 4 -7.85 -8.31 -5.08
CA ILE A 4 -7.45 -9.71 -4.87
C ILE A 4 -8.22 -10.28 -3.67
N LEU A 5 -8.11 -9.65 -2.51
CA LEU A 5 -8.59 -10.25 -1.26
C LEU A 5 -10.12 -10.42 -1.21
N THR A 6 -10.90 -9.58 -1.91
CA THR A 6 -12.37 -9.72 -1.98
C THR A 6 -12.83 -10.90 -2.83
N THR A 7 -11.98 -11.42 -3.71
CA THR A 7 -12.34 -12.58 -4.57
C THR A 7 -12.07 -13.90 -3.87
N LEU A 8 -11.25 -13.90 -2.80
CA LEU A 8 -10.91 -15.10 -2.05
C LEU A 8 -12.04 -15.53 -1.10
N ASN A 9 -12.33 -16.83 -1.08
CA ASN A 9 -13.33 -17.42 -0.22
C ASN A 9 -12.74 -17.93 1.12
N ALA A 10 -13.58 -18.45 2.02
CA ALA A 10 -13.20 -18.84 3.38
C ALA A 10 -12.21 -20.02 3.49
N SER A 11 -12.07 -20.86 2.46
CA SER A 11 -11.06 -21.92 2.43
C SER A 11 -9.73 -21.48 1.83
N GLN A 12 -9.67 -20.29 1.24
CA GLN A 12 -8.46 -19.74 0.64
C GLN A 12 -7.64 -18.94 1.66
N ILE A 13 -6.33 -18.91 1.43
CA ILE A 13 -5.35 -18.35 2.36
C ILE A 13 -4.65 -17.15 1.72
N ALA A 14 -4.68 -16.03 2.41
CA ALA A 14 -3.86 -14.87 2.12
C ALA A 14 -2.77 -14.69 3.19
N VAL A 15 -1.56 -14.33 2.77
CA VAL A 15 -0.46 -13.99 3.66
C VAL A 15 -0.25 -12.47 3.66
N ASP A 16 -0.17 -11.84 4.83
CA ASP A 16 0.34 -10.48 5.00
C ASP A 16 1.79 -10.56 5.48
N LEU A 17 2.75 -10.23 4.60
CA LEU A 17 4.18 -10.45 4.83
C LEU A 17 4.86 -9.13 5.25
N GLY A 18 5.39 -9.12 6.47
CA GLY A 18 5.80 -7.91 7.18
C GLY A 18 4.60 -7.21 7.82
N CYS A 19 3.67 -7.98 8.39
CA CYS A 19 2.37 -7.46 8.78
C CYS A 19 2.38 -6.48 9.97
N GLY A 20 3.42 -6.49 10.82
CA GLY A 20 3.39 -5.80 12.11
C GLY A 20 2.12 -6.15 12.92
N PRO A 21 1.30 -5.16 13.35
CA PRO A 21 0.02 -5.42 14.01
C PRO A 21 -1.12 -5.80 13.02
N GLY A 22 -0.87 -5.74 11.71
CA GLY A 22 -1.80 -5.93 10.61
C GLY A 22 -1.74 -4.74 9.64
N SER A 23 -1.35 -4.98 8.38
CA SER A 23 -1.14 -3.90 7.41
C SER A 23 -2.44 -3.40 6.76
N PHE A 24 -3.55 -4.09 7.01
CA PHE A 24 -4.90 -3.73 6.57
C PHE A 24 -5.98 -4.31 7.51
N ASN A 25 -7.24 -3.92 7.30
CA ASN A 25 -8.35 -4.46 8.09
C ASN A 25 -8.67 -5.91 7.69
N TYR A 26 -8.12 -6.88 8.42
CA TYR A 26 -8.31 -8.30 8.15
C TYR A 26 -9.78 -8.74 8.20
N LEU A 27 -10.58 -8.13 9.08
CA LEU A 27 -11.99 -8.49 9.26
C LEU A 27 -12.88 -8.12 8.06
N ALA A 28 -12.39 -7.26 7.17
CA ALA A 28 -13.10 -6.89 5.94
C ALA A 28 -13.14 -8.02 4.89
N TYR A 29 -12.37 -9.10 5.10
CA TYR A 29 -12.22 -10.19 4.12
C TYR A 29 -12.72 -11.53 4.67
N ARG A 30 -13.15 -12.40 3.75
CA ARG A 30 -13.76 -13.71 4.07
C ARG A 30 -12.74 -14.85 4.11
N CYS A 31 -11.60 -14.70 3.44
CA CYS A 31 -10.51 -15.68 3.44
C CYS A 31 -9.82 -15.80 4.81
N ARG A 32 -8.98 -16.83 4.93
CA ARG A 32 -8.05 -16.97 6.05
C ARG A 32 -6.86 -16.06 5.82
N ILE A 33 -6.42 -15.36 6.86
CA ILE A 33 -5.28 -14.44 6.80
C ILE A 33 -4.20 -14.94 7.75
N VAL A 34 -2.99 -15.08 7.23
CA VAL A 34 -1.79 -15.41 8.00
C VAL A 34 -0.87 -14.19 7.99
N GLY A 35 -0.77 -13.50 9.13
CA GLY A 35 0.18 -12.41 9.31
C GLY A 35 1.57 -12.95 9.66
N ILE A 36 2.60 -12.59 8.89
CA ILE A 36 3.97 -13.01 9.13
C ILE A 36 4.85 -11.79 9.37
N ASP A 37 5.56 -11.73 10.50
CA ASP A 37 6.54 -10.68 10.79
C ASP A 37 7.61 -11.21 11.77
N VAL A 38 8.84 -10.70 11.68
CA VAL A 38 9.92 -11.04 12.62
C VAL A 38 9.73 -10.40 14.01
N SER A 39 8.98 -9.30 14.03
CA SER A 39 8.79 -8.41 15.18
C SER A 39 7.46 -8.63 15.91
N LEU A 40 6.74 -9.72 15.61
CA LEU A 40 5.46 -9.99 16.27
C LEU A 40 5.64 -10.09 17.79
N ASP A 41 4.87 -9.27 18.49
CA ASP A 41 4.67 -9.32 19.93
C ASP A 41 3.24 -9.81 20.20
N PRO A 42 3.07 -11.06 20.67
CA PRO A 42 1.75 -11.64 20.95
C PRO A 42 0.87 -10.80 21.88
N SER A 43 1.46 -9.98 22.75
CA SER A 43 0.71 -9.12 23.67
C SER A 43 0.08 -7.90 23.00
N ALA A 44 0.60 -7.50 21.83
CA ALA A 44 0.17 -6.33 21.08
C ALA A 44 -0.69 -6.69 19.86
N LEU A 45 -0.93 -7.98 19.59
CA LEU A 45 -1.72 -8.41 18.45
C LEU A 45 -3.21 -8.18 18.69
N PRO A 46 -3.96 -7.76 17.66
CA PRO A 46 -5.41 -7.75 17.74
C PRO A 46 -5.90 -9.16 18.05
N ARG A 47 -7.01 -9.27 18.79
CA ARG A 47 -7.65 -10.58 19.01
C ARG A 47 -7.93 -11.23 17.66
N SER A 48 -7.26 -12.35 17.41
CA SER A 48 -7.50 -13.19 16.24
C SER A 48 -8.86 -13.86 16.37
N GLY A 49 -9.72 -13.71 15.36
CA GLY A 49 -10.84 -14.62 15.17
C GLY A 49 -10.35 -15.93 14.53
N ASP A 50 -11.23 -16.93 14.41
CA ASP A 50 -10.91 -18.29 13.91
C ASP A 50 -10.26 -18.36 12.51
N ARG A 51 -10.20 -17.24 11.78
CA ARG A 51 -9.65 -17.13 10.41
C ARG A 51 -8.34 -16.36 10.33
N ILE A 52 -7.82 -15.84 11.45
CA ILE A 52 -6.64 -14.98 11.49
C ILE A 52 -5.57 -15.65 12.32
N ASP A 53 -4.47 -16.00 11.69
CA ASP A 53 -3.31 -16.60 12.33
C ASP A 53 -2.12 -15.63 12.24
N TYR A 54 -1.24 -15.67 13.23
CA TYR A 54 -0.02 -14.86 13.27
C TYR A 54 1.20 -15.76 13.48
N VAL A 55 2.23 -15.60 12.65
CA VAL A 55 3.42 -16.45 12.67
C VAL A 55 4.67 -15.58 12.69
N ARG A 56 5.50 -15.77 13.73
CA ARG A 56 6.78 -15.07 13.81
C ARG A 56 7.80 -15.79 12.94
N SER A 57 8.18 -15.17 11.82
CA SER A 57 9.22 -15.70 10.93
C SER A 57 9.90 -14.60 10.12
N LEU A 58 11.03 -14.93 9.49
CA LEU A 58 11.69 -14.08 8.51
C LEU A 58 10.95 -14.13 7.18
N SER A 59 10.97 -13.02 6.44
CA SER A 59 10.33 -12.93 5.12
C SER A 59 10.96 -13.84 4.06
N ASN A 60 12.24 -14.19 4.26
CA ASN A 60 13.02 -15.02 3.38
C ASN A 60 13.08 -16.50 3.82
N GLU A 61 12.25 -16.89 4.79
CA GLU A 61 12.08 -18.25 5.32
C GLU A 61 10.61 -18.44 5.75
N ILE A 62 9.71 -18.49 4.76
CA ILE A 62 8.26 -18.52 5.03
C ILE A 62 7.87 -19.94 5.47
N PRO A 63 7.36 -20.15 6.71
CA PRO A 63 7.14 -21.47 7.28
C PRO A 63 5.82 -22.10 6.81
N LEU A 64 5.56 -22.04 5.50
CA LEU A 64 4.39 -22.59 4.84
C LEU A 64 4.83 -23.57 3.74
N ALA A 65 3.96 -24.55 3.47
CA ALA A 65 4.20 -25.53 2.41
C ALA A 65 4.26 -24.86 1.02
N PRO A 66 5.00 -25.44 0.06
CA PRO A 66 4.96 -24.97 -1.31
C PRO A 66 3.53 -25.05 -1.86
N HIS A 67 3.15 -24.11 -2.73
CA HIS A 67 1.84 -24.08 -3.40
C HIS A 67 0.62 -24.18 -2.45
N SER A 68 0.70 -23.52 -1.29
CA SER A 68 -0.34 -23.56 -0.26
C SER A 68 -1.11 -22.25 -0.10
N VAL A 69 -0.61 -21.15 -0.66
CA VAL A 69 -1.14 -19.79 -0.47
C VAL A 69 -1.81 -19.27 -1.75
N ASP A 70 -2.99 -18.68 -1.63
CA ASP A 70 -3.76 -18.10 -2.75
C ASP A 70 -3.37 -16.65 -3.04
N ALA A 71 -2.95 -15.89 -2.03
CA ALA A 71 -2.43 -14.54 -2.23
C ALA A 71 -1.33 -14.16 -1.22
N VAL A 72 -0.35 -13.40 -1.67
CA VAL A 72 0.65 -12.77 -0.79
C VAL A 72 0.55 -11.25 -0.91
N ILE A 73 0.48 -10.57 0.22
CA ILE A 73 0.40 -9.12 0.36
C ILE A 73 1.70 -8.63 0.99
N CYS A 74 2.43 -7.78 0.27
CA CYS A 74 3.57 -7.03 0.79
C CYS A 74 3.22 -5.54 0.74
N ASN A 75 2.70 -4.99 1.84
CA ASN A 75 2.19 -3.62 1.87
C ASN A 75 3.20 -2.68 2.55
N HIS A 76 4.05 -1.98 1.78
CA HIS A 76 5.15 -1.15 2.28
C HIS A 76 6.15 -1.93 3.15
N THR A 77 6.54 -3.13 2.70
CA THR A 77 7.42 -4.03 3.45
C THR A 77 8.69 -4.43 2.70
N LEU A 78 8.65 -4.53 1.36
CA LEU A 78 9.82 -4.96 0.57
C LEU A 78 11.00 -3.98 0.68
N GLU A 79 10.74 -2.70 0.89
CA GLU A 79 11.75 -1.66 1.10
C GLU A 79 12.57 -1.88 2.39
N HIS A 80 12.04 -2.66 3.32
CA HIS A 80 12.64 -2.99 4.61
C HIS A 80 13.34 -4.35 4.65
N PHE A 81 13.06 -5.25 3.70
CA PHE A 81 13.64 -6.60 3.71
C PHE A 81 15.08 -6.61 3.21
N THR A 82 16.01 -7.01 4.07
CA THR A 82 17.44 -7.09 3.77
C THR A 82 17.78 -8.02 2.61
N ASN A 83 17.06 -9.13 2.46
CA ASN A 83 17.18 -10.04 1.32
C ASN A 83 15.82 -10.19 0.60
N TYR A 84 15.40 -9.11 -0.05
CA TYR A 84 14.14 -9.10 -0.80
C TYR A 84 14.15 -10.10 -1.97
N VAL A 85 15.31 -10.44 -2.53
CA VAL A 85 15.42 -11.44 -3.60
C VAL A 85 15.04 -12.83 -3.11
N LYS A 86 15.64 -13.31 -2.00
CA LYS A 86 15.25 -14.59 -1.37
C LYS A 86 13.80 -14.54 -0.88
N THR A 87 13.33 -13.39 -0.41
CA THR A 87 11.91 -13.19 -0.07
C THR A 87 11.01 -13.43 -1.27
N LEU A 88 11.31 -12.84 -2.44
CA LEU A 88 10.52 -13.07 -3.66
C LEU A 88 10.54 -14.54 -4.10
N GLN A 89 11.67 -15.23 -3.94
CA GLN A 89 11.77 -16.67 -4.22
C GLN A 89 10.89 -17.51 -3.29
N GLU A 90 10.89 -17.19 -2.00
CA GLU A 90 10.02 -17.84 -1.01
C GLU A 90 8.54 -17.56 -1.29
N ILE A 91 8.20 -16.33 -1.67
CA ILE A 91 6.84 -15.98 -2.12
C ILE A 91 6.45 -16.85 -3.32
N GLY A 92 7.32 -16.96 -4.33
CA GLY A 92 7.10 -17.83 -5.49
C GLY A 92 6.93 -19.31 -5.11
N ARG A 93 7.66 -19.79 -4.10
CA ARG A 93 7.57 -21.17 -3.61
C ARG A 93 6.22 -21.45 -2.94
N VAL A 94 5.79 -20.59 -2.02
CA VAL A 94 4.56 -20.84 -1.22
C VAL A 94 3.28 -20.58 -2.00
N LEU A 95 3.34 -19.73 -3.04
CA LEU A 95 2.17 -19.37 -3.82
C LEU A 95 1.70 -20.54 -4.71
N LYS A 96 0.38 -20.73 -4.77
CA LYS A 96 -0.26 -21.63 -5.74
C LYS A 96 0.02 -21.14 -7.17
N PRO A 97 -0.01 -22.02 -8.19
CA PRO A 97 0.20 -21.61 -9.59
C PRO A 97 -0.70 -20.46 -10.05
N ASP A 98 -1.91 -20.40 -9.51
CA ASP A 98 -2.99 -19.46 -9.84
C ASP A 98 -3.10 -18.31 -8.80
N GLY A 99 -2.15 -18.24 -7.86
CA GLY A 99 -2.17 -17.23 -6.80
C GLY A 99 -1.72 -15.85 -7.27
N TYR A 100 -1.98 -14.85 -6.44
CA TYR A 100 -1.66 -13.45 -6.71
C TYR A 100 -0.66 -12.87 -5.73
N ILE A 101 0.08 -11.86 -6.19
CA ILE A 101 0.91 -11.03 -5.32
C ILE A 101 0.40 -9.59 -5.39
N TRP A 102 0.14 -8.99 -4.23
CA TRP A 102 0.05 -7.54 -4.08
C TRP A 102 1.36 -7.00 -3.51
N ILE A 103 1.96 -6.01 -4.18
CA ILE A 103 3.10 -5.26 -3.66
C ILE A 103 2.77 -3.79 -3.69
N SER A 104 2.98 -3.07 -2.59
CA SER A 104 3.11 -1.61 -2.60
C SER A 104 4.48 -1.20 -2.09
N VAL A 105 5.12 -0.28 -2.82
CA VAL A 105 6.44 0.25 -2.47
C VAL A 105 6.54 1.73 -2.84
N PRO A 106 7.36 2.51 -2.11
CA PRO A 106 7.68 3.87 -2.50
C PRO A 106 8.48 3.91 -3.79
N ASP A 107 8.40 5.03 -4.50
CA ASP A 107 9.42 5.42 -5.47
C ASP A 107 10.69 5.78 -4.69
N GLY A 108 11.69 4.89 -4.73
CA GLY A 108 12.95 5.06 -3.99
C GLY A 108 13.80 6.25 -4.44
N PHE A 109 13.38 6.94 -5.50
CA PHE A 109 14.01 8.15 -6.04
C PHE A 109 13.05 9.35 -6.06
N GLY A 110 11.84 9.17 -5.56
CA GLY A 110 10.81 10.19 -5.49
C GLY A 110 11.03 11.20 -4.35
N PHE A 111 10.30 12.32 -4.43
CA PHE A 111 10.34 13.37 -3.42
C PHE A 111 9.95 12.87 -2.02
N ASP A 112 8.96 11.99 -1.92
CA ASP A 112 8.51 11.46 -0.63
C ASP A 112 9.58 10.60 0.06
N ASP A 113 10.23 9.66 -0.66
CA ASP A 113 11.31 8.84 -0.10
C ASP A 113 12.52 9.68 0.30
N MET A 114 12.86 10.72 -0.49
CA MET A 114 13.88 11.69 -0.12
C MET A 114 13.55 12.39 1.21
N LEU A 115 12.33 12.90 1.35
CA LEU A 115 11.88 13.57 2.57
C LEU A 115 11.86 12.59 3.76
N TYR A 116 11.34 11.39 3.57
CA TYR A 116 11.29 10.35 4.59
C TYR A 116 12.69 10.01 5.13
N ARG A 117 13.67 9.81 4.24
CA ARG A 117 15.06 9.53 4.63
C ARG A 117 15.74 10.70 5.34
N ALA A 118 15.42 11.93 4.95
CA ALA A 118 15.92 13.13 5.63
C ALA A 118 15.37 13.26 7.06
N VAL A 119 14.11 12.87 7.27
CA VAL A 119 13.44 12.91 8.59
C VAL A 119 13.87 11.75 9.49
N PHE A 120 14.15 10.57 8.91
CA PHE A 120 14.54 9.36 9.64
C PHE A 120 15.93 8.83 9.22
N PRO A 121 17.00 9.63 9.32
CA PRO A 121 18.33 9.22 8.88
C PRO A 121 18.80 7.98 9.67
N GLY A 122 19.07 6.88 8.95
CA GLY A 122 19.50 5.60 9.52
C GLY A 122 18.45 4.86 10.38
N LYS A 123 17.26 5.44 10.59
CA LYS A 123 16.21 4.89 11.46
C LYS A 123 14.92 4.54 10.72
N GLY A 124 14.74 5.02 9.49
CA GLY A 124 13.57 4.75 8.68
C GLY A 124 13.52 3.34 8.07
N GLY A 125 14.59 2.57 8.16
CA GLY A 125 14.61 1.15 7.75
C GLY A 125 14.47 0.89 6.24
N HIS A 126 14.38 1.89 5.37
CA HIS A 126 14.39 1.68 3.91
C HIS A 126 15.81 1.29 3.47
N VAL A 127 16.06 0.00 3.35
CA VAL A 127 17.34 -0.57 2.88
C VAL A 127 17.36 -0.74 1.37
N ASN A 128 16.19 -0.87 0.74
CA ASN A 128 16.07 -0.97 -0.72
C ASN A 128 15.51 0.32 -1.33
N ARG A 129 15.87 0.56 -2.60
CA ARG A 129 15.30 1.62 -3.44
C ARG A 129 14.76 0.98 -4.72
N PHE A 130 13.49 1.19 -4.99
CA PHE A 130 12.83 0.61 -6.17
C PHE A 130 12.47 1.69 -7.17
N SER A 131 12.67 1.38 -8.44
CA SER A 131 11.95 2.00 -9.56
C SER A 131 10.85 1.04 -10.03
N PHE A 132 9.87 1.56 -10.76
CA PHE A 132 8.77 0.76 -11.29
C PHE A 132 9.28 -0.47 -12.06
N GLN A 133 10.16 -0.28 -13.05
CA GLN A 133 10.64 -1.36 -13.90
C GLN A 133 11.49 -2.37 -13.12
N ALA A 134 12.37 -1.89 -12.23
CA ALA A 134 13.18 -2.77 -11.41
C ALA A 134 12.34 -3.67 -10.49
N MET A 135 11.22 -3.18 -9.98
CA MET A 135 10.28 -3.99 -9.20
C MET A 135 9.62 -5.06 -10.06
N VAL A 136 9.11 -4.68 -11.24
CA VAL A 136 8.47 -5.62 -12.18
C VAL A 136 9.44 -6.73 -12.58
N ASP A 137 10.65 -6.37 -12.99
CA ASP A 137 11.69 -7.31 -13.41
C ASP A 137 12.09 -8.25 -12.27
N ALA A 138 12.23 -7.71 -11.05
CA ALA A 138 12.60 -8.50 -9.89
C ALA A 138 11.53 -9.54 -9.53
N VAL A 139 10.25 -9.16 -9.53
CA VAL A 139 9.15 -10.10 -9.26
C VAL A 139 9.07 -11.15 -10.35
N GLN A 140 9.10 -10.76 -11.62
CA GLN A 140 9.01 -11.69 -12.74
C GLN A 140 10.18 -12.67 -12.75
N LYS A 141 11.41 -12.21 -12.51
CA LYS A 141 12.59 -13.05 -12.46
C LYS A 141 12.55 -14.09 -11.34
N ASN A 142 12.01 -13.74 -10.18
CA ASN A 142 12.09 -14.60 -8.98
C ASN A 142 10.82 -15.44 -8.73
N THR A 143 9.69 -15.10 -9.37
CA THR A 143 8.41 -15.80 -9.19
C THR A 143 7.84 -16.38 -10.48
N GLY A 144 8.30 -15.91 -11.65
CA GLY A 144 7.71 -16.21 -12.95
C GLY A 144 6.35 -15.57 -13.20
N LEU A 145 5.83 -14.76 -12.26
CA LEU A 145 4.57 -14.03 -12.43
C LEU A 145 4.77 -12.76 -13.23
N ARG A 146 3.75 -12.37 -13.98
CA ARG A 146 3.74 -11.12 -14.76
C ARG A 146 2.90 -10.07 -14.10
N LEU A 147 3.17 -8.81 -14.41
CA LEU A 147 2.36 -7.69 -13.96
C LEU A 147 0.99 -7.73 -14.65
N LEU A 148 -0.09 -7.79 -13.86
CA LEU A 148 -1.46 -7.76 -14.36
C LEU A 148 -2.06 -6.35 -14.31
N GLN A 149 -1.86 -5.65 -13.19
CA GLN A 149 -2.38 -4.31 -12.97
C GLN A 149 -1.40 -3.51 -12.09
N SER A 150 -1.40 -2.19 -12.25
CA SER A 150 -0.72 -1.28 -11.32
C SER A 150 -1.53 -0.01 -11.10
N CYS A 151 -1.28 0.66 -9.98
CA CYS A 151 -1.84 1.97 -9.68
C CYS A 151 -0.79 2.87 -9.03
N LEU A 152 -0.98 4.18 -9.15
CA LEU A 152 -0.18 5.17 -8.44
C LEU A 152 -0.70 5.31 -7.01
N LEU A 153 0.24 5.39 -6.08
CA LEU A 153 -0.02 5.72 -4.68
C LEU A 153 0.43 7.16 -4.43
N PHE A 154 -0.36 7.93 -3.70
CA PHE A 154 -0.07 9.34 -3.43
C PHE A 154 0.20 9.58 -1.94
N SER A 155 1.14 10.48 -1.66
CA SER A 155 1.60 10.76 -0.32
C SER A 155 0.53 11.43 0.53
N SER A 156 0.35 10.85 1.73
CA SER A 156 -0.40 11.46 2.82
C SER A 156 0.50 12.22 3.80
N PHE A 157 1.80 11.93 3.78
CA PHE A 157 2.82 12.43 4.73
C PHE A 157 2.49 12.15 6.21
N THR A 158 1.65 11.15 6.47
CA THR A 158 1.20 10.79 7.83
C THR A 158 2.33 10.36 8.76
N TYR A 159 3.46 9.88 8.22
CA TYR A 159 4.65 9.57 9.03
C TYR A 159 5.21 10.79 9.78
N LEU A 160 4.98 12.02 9.28
CA LEU A 160 5.36 13.27 9.96
C LEU A 160 4.43 13.62 11.14
N MET A 161 3.25 13.02 11.23
CA MET A 161 2.30 13.25 12.33
C MET A 161 2.87 12.83 13.68
N LYS A 162 3.87 11.94 13.70
CA LYS A 162 4.61 11.51 14.91
C LYS A 162 5.25 12.67 15.67
N PHE A 163 5.52 13.78 14.98
CA PHE A 163 6.13 14.99 15.56
C PHE A 163 5.09 16.10 15.86
N ASN A 164 3.80 15.77 15.88
CA ASN A 164 2.69 16.70 16.10
C ASN A 164 2.58 17.84 15.06
N HIS A 165 3.16 17.66 13.88
CA HIS A 165 3.15 18.64 12.77
C HIS A 165 1.85 18.63 11.94
N ARG A 166 0.68 18.63 12.58
CA ARG A 166 -0.62 18.47 11.89
C ARG A 166 -0.85 19.51 10.79
N TYR A 167 -0.53 20.78 11.09
CA TYR A 167 -0.68 21.87 10.13
C TYR A 167 0.31 21.76 8.97
N SER A 168 1.59 21.45 9.25
CA SER A 168 2.60 21.28 8.20
C SER A 168 2.27 20.11 7.27
N VAL A 169 1.74 19.01 7.80
CA VAL A 169 1.26 17.86 7.00
C VAL A 169 0.11 18.26 6.10
N PHE A 170 -0.86 19.02 6.62
CA PHE A 170 -1.97 19.54 5.80
C PHE A 170 -1.47 20.43 4.66
N VAL A 171 -0.58 21.38 4.96
CA VAL A 171 0.00 22.30 3.97
C VAL A 171 0.83 21.55 2.94
N LEU A 172 1.69 20.62 3.36
CA LEU A 172 2.51 19.83 2.46
C LEU A 172 1.65 18.94 1.55
N ASN A 173 0.66 18.26 2.10
CA ASN A 173 -0.27 17.40 1.37
C ASN A 173 -1.05 18.17 0.29
N ALA A 174 -1.55 19.36 0.63
CA ALA A 174 -2.25 20.24 -0.31
C ALA A 174 -1.29 20.85 -1.34
N GLY A 175 -0.15 21.36 -0.87
CA GLY A 175 0.83 22.07 -1.69
C GLY A 175 1.40 21.20 -2.80
N THR A 176 1.83 19.97 -2.51
CA THR A 176 2.37 19.07 -3.54
C THR A 176 1.36 18.75 -4.63
N ARG A 177 0.07 18.56 -4.28
CA ARG A 177 -1.01 18.32 -5.25
C ARG A 177 -1.33 19.54 -6.11
N ILE A 178 -1.30 20.73 -5.52
CA ILE A 178 -1.47 21.98 -6.25
C ILE A 178 -0.34 22.15 -7.26
N ILE A 179 0.92 21.94 -6.84
CA ILE A 179 2.09 22.06 -7.70
C ILE A 179 2.04 21.02 -8.82
N ASP A 180 1.72 19.76 -8.51
CA ASP A 180 1.55 18.69 -9.52
C ASP A 180 0.50 19.05 -10.56
N LYS A 181 -0.64 19.60 -10.12
CA LYS A 181 -1.71 20.02 -11.03
C LYS A 181 -1.30 21.20 -11.93
N LEU A 182 -0.58 22.18 -11.38
CA LEU A 182 -0.22 23.40 -12.09
C LEU A 182 0.98 23.22 -13.02
N LEU A 183 1.97 22.42 -12.60
CA LEU A 183 3.27 22.32 -13.26
C LEU A 183 3.54 20.93 -13.86
N GLY A 184 2.64 19.96 -13.68
CA GLY A 184 2.85 18.59 -14.19
C GLY A 184 3.95 17.82 -13.46
N THR A 185 4.31 18.24 -12.24
CA THR A 185 5.29 17.54 -11.40
C THR A 185 4.71 16.25 -10.80
N ARG A 186 5.53 15.52 -10.04
CA ARG A 186 5.16 14.28 -9.34
C ARG A 186 5.52 14.33 -7.85
N LEU A 187 5.44 15.50 -7.23
CA LEU A 187 5.82 15.71 -5.83
C LEU A 187 4.89 14.98 -4.85
N SER A 188 3.62 14.78 -5.23
CA SER A 188 2.66 14.03 -4.42
C SER A 188 2.68 12.52 -4.70
N LEU A 189 3.45 12.06 -5.69
CA LEU A 189 3.61 10.63 -5.97
C LEU A 189 4.43 9.99 -4.84
N TYR A 190 3.81 9.04 -4.17
CA TYR A 190 4.48 8.22 -3.16
C TYR A 190 5.21 7.05 -3.82
N GLY A 191 4.54 6.37 -4.75
CA GLY A 191 5.05 5.15 -5.36
C GLY A 191 3.94 4.39 -6.07
N TRP A 192 3.96 3.06 -5.96
CA TRP A 192 3.13 2.20 -6.79
C TRP A 192 2.52 1.05 -5.99
N GLY A 193 1.32 0.65 -6.38
CA GLY A 193 0.72 -0.63 -6.06
C GLY A 193 0.74 -1.52 -7.30
N PHE A 194 1.09 -2.79 -7.13
CA PHE A 194 1.23 -3.78 -8.20
C PHE A 194 0.42 -5.03 -7.87
N VAL A 195 -0.16 -5.63 -8.91
CA VAL A 195 -0.75 -6.97 -8.86
C VAL A 195 -0.04 -7.86 -9.87
N PHE A 196 0.52 -8.96 -9.39
CA PHE A 196 1.15 -9.99 -10.21
C PHE A 196 0.36 -11.30 -10.17
N GLY A 197 0.39 -12.05 -11.27
CA GLY A 197 -0.25 -13.36 -11.42
C GLY A 197 0.14 -14.01 -12.75
N ARG A 198 -0.43 -15.18 -13.11
CA ARG A 198 -0.09 -15.88 -14.37
C ARG A 198 -0.99 -15.48 -15.55
N ASP A 199 -2.31 -15.52 -15.35
CA ASP A 199 -3.39 -15.02 -16.22
C ASP A 199 -4.68 -15.73 -15.82
N GLY A 200 -5.85 -15.13 -16.11
CA GLY A 200 -7.11 -15.89 -16.08
C GLY A 200 -8.16 -15.47 -15.03
N SER A 201 -8.11 -14.25 -14.52
CA SER A 201 -9.15 -13.72 -13.62
C SER A 201 -9.56 -12.30 -13.99
N SER A 202 -10.87 -12.06 -14.04
CA SER A 202 -11.43 -10.71 -14.09
C SER A 202 -11.23 -10.02 -12.73
N LEU A 203 -10.02 -9.50 -12.50
CA LEU A 203 -9.75 -8.65 -11.35
C LEU A 203 -10.46 -7.32 -11.55
N THR A 204 -11.11 -6.83 -10.49
CA THR A 204 -11.62 -5.46 -10.52
C THR A 204 -10.46 -4.49 -10.77
N PRO A 205 -10.66 -3.47 -11.63
CA PRO A 205 -9.60 -2.52 -11.94
C PRO A 205 -9.03 -1.86 -10.68
N LEU A 206 -7.70 -1.69 -10.65
CA LEU A 206 -7.07 -0.82 -9.67
C LEU A 206 -7.28 0.64 -10.07
N TYR A 207 -7.54 1.46 -9.06
CA TYR A 207 -7.72 2.90 -9.23
C TYR A 207 -6.62 3.64 -8.48
N SER A 208 -6.22 4.77 -9.05
CA SER A 208 -5.23 5.68 -8.45
C SER A 208 -5.96 6.90 -7.91
N TYR A 209 -5.97 7.07 -6.59
CA TYR A 209 -6.71 8.15 -5.95
C TYR A 209 -5.80 9.35 -5.69
N PHE A 210 -5.95 10.41 -6.48
CA PHE A 210 -5.09 11.59 -6.35
C PHE A 210 -5.25 12.27 -4.99
N ASN A 211 -6.49 12.38 -4.52
CA ASN A 211 -6.81 12.97 -3.22
C ASN A 211 -6.76 11.89 -2.13
N VAL A 212 -5.80 12.02 -1.22
CA VAL A 212 -5.69 11.16 -0.03
C VAL A 212 -5.73 12.00 1.23
N CYS A 213 -6.28 11.43 2.29
CA CYS A 213 -6.40 12.09 3.57
C CYS A 213 -5.02 12.32 4.22
N CYS A 214 -4.72 13.55 4.61
CA CYS A 214 -3.48 13.90 5.31
C CYS A 214 -3.43 13.38 6.77
N LYS A 215 -4.54 12.81 7.28
CA LYS A 215 -4.62 12.23 8.64
C LYS A 215 -4.53 10.70 8.64
N CYS A 216 -5.31 10.01 7.81
CA CYS A 216 -5.35 8.54 7.79
C CYS A 216 -4.79 7.90 6.51
N GLY A 217 -4.43 8.70 5.51
CA GLY A 217 -3.91 8.20 4.24
C GLY A 217 -4.93 7.57 3.30
N ALA A 218 -6.20 7.44 3.71
CA ALA A 218 -7.23 6.89 2.85
C ALA A 218 -7.51 7.78 1.63
N GLY A 219 -7.71 7.15 0.47
CA GLY A 219 -8.12 7.81 -0.77
C GLY A 219 -9.45 7.25 -1.27
N ASP A 220 -10.21 8.09 -1.95
CA ASP A 220 -11.51 7.77 -2.54
C ASP A 220 -11.57 8.38 -3.96
N PRO A 221 -12.43 7.84 -4.86
CA PRO A 221 -12.66 8.44 -6.17
C PRO A 221 -13.07 9.92 -6.05
N PHE A 222 -12.50 10.78 -6.90
CA PHE A 222 -12.76 12.21 -6.93
C PHE A 222 -14.25 12.49 -7.09
N ASP A 223 -14.96 11.77 -7.95
CA ASP A 223 -16.40 11.99 -8.14
C ASP A 223 -17.20 11.70 -6.87
N ARG A 224 -16.81 10.66 -6.12
CA ARG A 224 -17.41 10.33 -4.82
C ARG A 224 -17.14 11.43 -3.80
N LEU A 225 -15.91 11.93 -3.75
CA LEU A 225 -15.53 13.03 -2.86
C LEU A 225 -16.25 14.34 -3.24
N ASN A 226 -16.29 14.66 -4.52
CA ASN A 226 -16.86 15.89 -5.06
C ASN A 226 -18.39 15.92 -4.95
N ALA A 227 -19.05 14.75 -5.01
CA ALA A 227 -20.49 14.61 -4.77
C ALA A 227 -20.86 14.54 -3.28
N SER A 228 -19.90 14.39 -2.37
CA SER A 228 -20.19 14.31 -0.94
C SER A 228 -20.74 15.63 -0.40
N ALA A 229 -21.73 15.56 0.48
CA ALA A 229 -22.35 16.75 1.11
C ALA A 229 -21.36 17.60 1.93
N GLY A 230 -20.15 17.07 2.20
CA GLY A 230 -19.10 17.73 2.96
C GLY A 230 -18.20 18.67 2.15
N VAL A 231 -18.43 18.86 0.84
CA VAL A 231 -17.57 19.73 0.02
C VAL A 231 -17.85 21.20 0.29
N ARG A 232 -16.82 21.92 0.74
CA ARG A 232 -16.88 23.35 1.09
C ARG A 232 -15.95 24.16 0.20
N ARG A 233 -16.35 25.39 -0.15
CA ARG A 233 -15.53 26.33 -0.92
C ARG A 233 -15.09 27.49 -0.03
N ARG A 234 -13.80 27.78 0.03
CA ARG A 234 -13.24 28.92 0.79
C ARG A 234 -11.97 29.43 0.13
N LEU A 235 -11.88 30.75 -0.08
CA LEU A 235 -10.70 31.42 -0.66
C LEU A 235 -10.22 30.79 -1.99
N GLY A 236 -11.15 30.38 -2.86
CA GLY A 236 -10.83 29.73 -4.14
C GLY A 236 -10.46 28.24 -4.05
N PHE A 237 -10.28 27.70 -2.84
CA PHE A 237 -10.02 26.28 -2.61
C PHE A 237 -11.31 25.51 -2.32
N ARG A 238 -11.31 24.23 -2.69
CA ARG A 238 -12.32 23.25 -2.28
C ARG A 238 -11.75 22.38 -1.17
N PHE A 239 -12.60 22.04 -0.22
CA PHE A 239 -12.27 21.17 0.91
C PHE A 239 -13.29 20.05 1.00
N PHE A 240 -12.88 18.87 1.44
CA PHE A 240 -13.75 17.75 1.73
C PHE A 240 -13.41 17.15 3.10
N ASP A 241 -14.38 16.52 3.74
CA ASP A 241 -14.13 15.69 4.92
C ASP A 241 -13.89 14.25 4.49
N CYS A 242 -12.80 13.65 4.99
CA CYS A 242 -12.44 12.28 4.70
C CYS A 242 -13.56 11.32 5.13
N LEU A 243 -14.02 10.48 4.22
CA LEU A 243 -15.11 9.52 4.46
C LEU A 243 -14.77 8.44 5.50
N HIS A 244 -13.48 8.30 5.83
CA HIS A 244 -12.98 7.30 6.77
C HIS A 244 -12.71 7.83 8.18
N CYS A 245 -12.32 9.09 8.32
CA CYS A 245 -11.90 9.64 9.62
C CYS A 245 -12.42 11.05 9.94
N GLY A 246 -13.21 11.64 9.04
CA GLY A 246 -13.81 12.97 9.20
C GLY A 246 -12.85 14.15 9.14
N ALA A 247 -11.55 13.94 8.89
CA ALA A 247 -10.60 15.03 8.79
C ALA A 247 -10.82 15.87 7.53
N THR A 248 -10.71 17.19 7.64
CA THR A 248 -10.78 18.10 6.50
C THR A 248 -9.49 18.05 5.68
N ASN A 249 -9.63 18.00 4.35
CA ASN A 249 -8.56 17.94 3.35
C ASN A 249 -8.85 18.89 2.20
N VAL A 250 -7.84 19.27 1.43
CA VAL A 250 -8.02 20.04 0.18
C VAL A 250 -8.44 19.10 -0.94
N LEU A 251 -9.50 19.46 -1.67
CA LEU A 251 -10.01 18.71 -2.82
C LEU A 251 -9.46 19.29 -4.12
N MET A 252 -8.60 18.52 -4.78
CA MET A 252 -8.00 18.85 -6.06
C MET A 252 -8.62 18.04 -7.19
N THR A 253 -8.93 18.69 -8.31
CA THR A 253 -9.29 17.93 -9.52
C THR A 253 -8.05 17.14 -9.95
N PRO A 254 -8.15 15.82 -10.14
CA PRO A 254 -7.02 15.00 -10.57
C PRO A 254 -6.51 15.43 -11.96
N PRO A 255 -5.19 15.28 -12.23
CA PRO A 255 -4.65 15.27 -13.59
C PRO A 255 -5.34 14.21 -14.47
N PRO A 256 -5.30 14.35 -15.81
CA PRO A 256 -5.85 13.35 -16.73
C PRO A 256 -5.32 11.94 -16.46
N GLY A 257 -6.20 10.94 -16.49
CA GLY A 257 -5.85 9.53 -16.24
C GLY A 257 -5.84 9.10 -14.77
N LEU A 258 -6.19 9.99 -13.84
CA LEU A 258 -6.33 9.69 -12.41
C LEU A 258 -7.77 9.83 -11.96
N SER A 259 -8.15 9.03 -10.96
CA SER A 259 -9.46 9.08 -10.31
C SER A 259 -9.44 9.94 -9.05
#